data_AF-A0A8T5EV23-F1
#
_entry.id   AF-A0A8T5EV23-F1
#
_cell.length_a   1.000
_cell.length_b   1.000
_cell.length_c   1.000
_cell.angle_alpha   90.00
_cell.angle_beta   90.00
_cell.angle_gamma   90.00
#
_symmetry.space_group_name_H-M   'P 1'
#
loop_
_entity.id
_entity.type
_entity.pdbx_description
1 polymer ?
#
loop_
_entity_poly.entity_id
_entity_poly.type
_entity_poly.pdbx_seq_one_letter_code
_entity_poly.pdbx_strand_id
1 'polypeptide(L)'
;MALKKYIEDIGGLKVFYKISKGRITGGFSLTQIESGDKYDIAEELDTAIFGRGVKDVHVFTTDKFWYVHGADDYLTVDIAVVSLDKKRGEREFKKQLRASKKIKRDSLIYLNKTLKPFLSRLIKTELVEAILGRGDLFNPKRTPNAYSDIDITLLVNFKNTDKRDKSKLYMFLKKSPGKVYVDYYFLSTNRYYNKEKLLVDRKARHAPSYDIIPLGDFKEFKDFYKSKKRKVCSKYEYETFSTAKILFQKNKAGDKFIRELLSISRKP
;
A
#
# COMPACT_ATOMS: atom_id res chain seq x y z
N MET A 1 25.05 -21.44 4.13
CA MET A 1 23.67 -20.92 4.21
C MET A 1 23.73 -19.55 4.83
N ALA A 2 23.70 -18.52 3.99
CA ALA A 2 23.90 -17.14 4.41
C ALA A 2 22.76 -16.67 5.32
N LEU A 3 21.51 -17.07 5.05
CA LEU A 3 20.35 -16.72 5.87
C LEU A 3 20.43 -17.37 7.26
N LYS A 4 20.79 -18.65 7.36
CA LYS A 4 20.94 -19.32 8.66
C LYS A 4 21.97 -18.61 9.53
N LYS A 5 23.17 -18.36 9.01
CA LYS A 5 24.24 -17.64 9.71
C LYS A 5 23.80 -16.24 10.14
N TYR A 6 23.16 -15.49 9.23
CA TYR A 6 22.62 -14.18 9.56
C TYR A 6 21.62 -14.24 10.74
N ILE A 7 20.70 -15.20 10.72
CA ILE A 7 19.72 -15.37 11.80
C ILE A 7 20.40 -15.81 13.11
N GLU A 8 21.44 -16.65 13.06
CA GLU A 8 22.28 -17.01 14.22
C GLU A 8 22.93 -15.78 14.85
N ASP A 9 23.59 -14.95 14.04
CA ASP A 9 24.35 -13.77 14.48
C ASP A 9 23.47 -12.72 15.20
N ILE A 10 22.19 -12.62 14.82
CA ILE A 10 21.23 -11.70 15.46
C ILE A 10 20.39 -12.35 16.57
N GLY A 11 20.77 -13.54 17.04
CA GLY A 11 20.16 -14.20 18.20
C GLY A 11 19.00 -15.13 17.88
N GLY A 12 18.97 -15.72 16.67
CA GLY A 12 18.13 -16.87 16.29
C GLY A 12 16.72 -16.54 15.77
N LEU A 13 16.37 -15.26 15.60
CA LEU A 13 15.06 -14.84 15.10
C LEU A 13 15.10 -13.45 14.46
N LYS A 14 14.38 -13.27 13.34
CA LYS A 14 14.11 -11.97 12.73
C LYS A 14 12.67 -11.84 12.28
N VAL A 15 12.11 -10.65 12.46
CA VAL A 15 10.85 -10.22 11.85
C VAL A 15 11.16 -9.30 10.68
N PHE A 16 10.51 -9.55 9.56
CA PHE A 16 10.57 -8.72 8.36
C PHE A 16 9.17 -8.26 7.97
N TYR A 17 9.09 -7.09 7.35
CA TYR A 17 7.84 -6.47 6.90
C TYR A 17 7.88 -6.21 5.40
N LYS A 18 6.72 -6.33 4.72
CA LYS A 18 6.55 -6.03 3.29
C LYS A 18 7.64 -6.67 2.39
N ILE A 19 7.80 -7.99 2.48
CA ILE A 19 8.76 -8.74 1.63
C ILE A 19 8.11 -9.03 0.27
N SER A 20 8.79 -8.69 -0.82
CA SER A 20 8.31 -8.88 -2.19
C SER A 20 9.18 -9.86 -2.99
N LYS A 21 8.53 -10.79 -3.70
CA LYS A 21 9.18 -11.83 -4.49
C LYS A 21 10.08 -11.24 -5.57
N GLY A 22 11.31 -11.73 -5.68
CA GLY A 22 12.26 -11.38 -6.76
C GLY A 22 12.77 -9.92 -6.72
N ARG A 23 12.39 -9.14 -5.71
CA ARG A 23 12.88 -7.75 -5.49
C ARG A 23 13.68 -7.58 -4.21
N ILE A 24 13.90 -8.68 -3.50
CA ILE A 24 14.72 -8.70 -2.29
C ILE A 24 16.19 -8.32 -2.62
N THR A 25 16.61 -8.47 -3.87
CA THR A 25 17.94 -8.13 -4.39
C THR A 25 18.21 -6.63 -4.63
N GLY A 26 17.17 -5.78 -4.67
CA GLY A 26 17.28 -4.37 -5.09
C GLY A 26 16.69 -3.33 -4.14
N GLY A 27 16.18 -3.74 -2.99
CA GLY A 27 15.53 -2.83 -2.05
C GLY A 27 14.70 -3.58 -1.03
N PHE A 28 15.34 -4.05 0.04
CA PHE A 28 14.64 -4.47 1.24
C PHE A 28 13.79 -3.30 1.74
N SER A 29 12.47 -3.42 1.66
CA SER A 29 11.61 -2.40 2.25
C SER A 29 11.64 -2.55 3.78
N LEU A 30 12.03 -1.46 4.45
CA LEU A 30 11.86 -1.14 5.87
C LEU A 30 12.64 -1.95 6.93
N THR A 31 13.45 -2.95 6.56
CA THR A 31 14.46 -3.50 7.47
C THR A 31 15.78 -3.67 6.72
N GLN A 32 16.72 -2.77 6.95
CA GLN A 32 18.06 -2.87 6.38
C GLN A 32 18.74 -4.12 6.98
N ILE A 33 19.10 -5.08 6.13
CA ILE A 33 20.11 -6.08 6.48
C ILE A 33 21.44 -5.31 6.52
N GLU A 34 21.99 -5.09 7.70
CA GLU A 34 23.29 -4.43 7.87
C GLU A 34 24.38 -5.44 7.47
N SER A 35 25.41 -4.99 6.71
CA SER A 35 26.58 -5.73 6.17
C SER A 35 26.51 -6.30 4.74
N GLY A 36 27.68 -6.61 4.18
CA GLY A 36 28.02 -6.78 2.76
C GLY A 36 27.50 -8.05 2.04
N ASP A 37 26.91 -8.99 2.77
CA ASP A 37 26.41 -10.28 2.22
C ASP A 37 24.93 -10.23 1.81
N LYS A 38 24.45 -9.05 1.36
CA LYS A 38 23.01 -8.78 1.15
C LYS A 38 22.36 -9.66 0.09
N TYR A 39 23.10 -10.08 -0.92
CA TYR A 39 22.54 -10.77 -2.08
C TYR A 39 22.16 -12.22 -1.74
N ASP A 40 23.07 -12.98 -1.15
CA ASP A 40 22.84 -14.38 -0.81
C ASP A 40 21.75 -14.54 0.27
N ILE A 41 21.72 -13.63 1.25
CA ILE A 41 20.66 -13.61 2.28
C ILE A 41 19.31 -13.27 1.63
N ALA A 42 19.27 -12.32 0.68
CA ALA A 42 18.06 -11.94 -0.02
C ALA A 42 17.47 -13.09 -0.84
N GLU A 43 18.32 -13.80 -1.57
CA GLU A 43 17.92 -14.94 -2.40
C GLU A 43 17.44 -16.13 -1.55
N GLU A 44 18.18 -16.47 -0.48
CA GLU A 44 17.76 -17.50 0.46
C GLU A 44 16.45 -17.11 1.16
N LEU A 45 16.22 -15.83 1.47
CA LEU A 45 14.97 -15.34 2.05
C LEU A 45 13.79 -15.42 1.06
N ASP A 46 14.01 -15.07 -0.21
CA ASP A 46 13.01 -15.24 -1.28
C ASP A 46 12.59 -16.71 -1.40
N THR A 47 13.60 -17.59 -1.44
CA THR A 47 13.41 -19.05 -1.52
C THR A 47 12.68 -19.58 -0.28
N ALA A 48 13.00 -19.08 0.90
CA ALA A 48 12.38 -19.52 2.15
C ALA A 48 10.89 -19.11 2.24
N ILE A 49 10.52 -17.95 1.70
CA ILE A 49 9.15 -17.39 1.79
C ILE A 49 8.27 -17.79 0.60
N PHE A 50 8.82 -17.78 -0.61
CA PHE A 50 8.09 -17.96 -1.86
C PHE A 50 8.40 -19.27 -2.58
N GLY A 51 9.44 -20.00 -2.15
CA GLY A 51 9.91 -21.24 -2.76
C GLY A 51 9.72 -22.48 -1.87
N ARG A 52 10.74 -23.33 -1.83
CA ARG A 52 10.71 -24.67 -1.21
C ARG A 52 11.17 -24.70 0.26
N GLY A 53 11.44 -23.55 0.87
CA GLY A 53 12.00 -23.46 2.22
C GLY A 53 13.53 -23.58 2.24
N VAL A 54 14.15 -23.24 3.37
CA VAL A 54 15.60 -23.34 3.60
C VAL A 54 15.84 -24.28 4.79
N LYS A 55 16.84 -25.16 4.67
CA LYS A 55 17.15 -26.16 5.71
C LYS A 55 17.47 -25.48 7.05
N ASP A 56 16.97 -26.05 8.14
CA ASP A 56 17.14 -25.58 9.53
C ASP A 56 16.62 -24.15 9.80
N VAL A 57 15.78 -23.61 8.90
CA VAL A 57 15.15 -22.31 9.05
C VAL A 57 13.64 -22.47 8.99
N HIS A 58 12.95 -22.00 10.02
CA HIS A 58 11.50 -21.98 10.09
C HIS A 58 10.97 -20.61 9.69
N VAL A 59 9.99 -20.59 8.79
CA VAL A 59 9.40 -19.38 8.25
C VAL A 59 7.90 -19.37 8.50
N PHE A 60 7.39 -18.26 9.05
CA PHE A 60 5.97 -18.03 9.31
C PHE A 60 5.57 -16.73 8.64
N THR A 61 4.61 -16.77 7.72
CA THR A 61 4.20 -15.59 6.93
C THR A 61 2.71 -15.35 7.00
N THR A 62 2.31 -14.10 6.75
CA THR A 62 0.94 -13.79 6.35
C THR A 62 0.64 -14.34 4.95
N ASP A 63 -0.62 -14.24 4.53
CA ASP A 63 -1.03 -14.56 3.16
C ASP A 63 -0.25 -13.72 2.13
N LYS A 64 -0.08 -14.30 0.94
CA LYS A 64 0.55 -13.67 -0.22
C LYS A 64 -0.49 -12.86 -0.99
N PHE A 65 -0.12 -11.67 -1.42
CA PHE A 65 -0.97 -10.75 -2.18
C PHE A 65 -0.17 -10.03 -3.26
N TRP A 66 -0.86 -9.40 -4.21
CA TRP A 66 -0.18 -8.65 -5.28
C TRP A 66 0.14 -7.23 -4.83
N TYR A 67 1.28 -6.70 -5.26
CA TYR A 67 1.70 -5.32 -5.06
C TYR A 67 2.27 -4.74 -6.37
N VAL A 68 1.95 -3.49 -6.70
CA VAL A 68 2.57 -2.81 -7.85
C VAL A 68 3.94 -2.29 -7.47
N HIS A 69 4.92 -2.56 -8.32
CA HIS A 69 6.14 -1.76 -8.36
C HIS A 69 6.54 -1.43 -9.80
N GLY A 70 6.41 -0.16 -10.18
CA GLY A 70 6.66 0.28 -11.55
C GLY A 70 5.62 -0.30 -12.52
N ALA A 71 6.08 -1.04 -13.54
CA ALA A 71 5.21 -1.61 -14.57
C ALA A 71 4.71 -3.04 -14.25
N ASP A 72 5.21 -3.66 -13.18
CA ASP A 72 5.02 -5.08 -12.89
C ASP A 72 4.33 -5.31 -11.54
N ASP A 73 3.60 -6.42 -11.46
CA ASP A 73 2.99 -6.95 -10.25
C ASP A 73 3.93 -7.97 -9.58
N TYR A 74 4.10 -7.88 -8.27
CA TYR A 74 4.88 -8.84 -7.48
C TYR A 74 4.05 -9.44 -6.36
N LEU A 75 4.35 -10.69 -5.99
CA LEU A 75 3.79 -11.28 -4.78
C LEU A 75 4.52 -10.73 -3.57
N THR A 76 3.77 -10.33 -2.56
CA THR A 76 4.28 -9.75 -1.33
C THR A 76 3.62 -10.41 -0.12
N VAL A 77 4.34 -10.45 1.00
CA VAL A 77 3.80 -10.78 2.32
C VAL A 77 4.00 -9.59 3.26
N ASP A 78 3.01 -9.28 4.10
CA ASP A 78 3.07 -8.13 5.01
C ASP A 78 4.00 -8.39 6.20
N ILE A 79 4.02 -9.63 6.72
CA ILE A 79 4.85 -10.06 7.84
C ILE A 79 5.47 -11.42 7.52
N ALA A 80 6.78 -11.54 7.76
CA ALA A 80 7.49 -12.81 7.78
C ALA A 80 8.35 -12.90 9.05
N VAL A 81 8.24 -14.01 9.77
CA VAL A 81 9.11 -14.35 10.91
C VAL A 81 9.98 -15.52 10.50
N VAL A 82 11.29 -15.31 10.58
CA VAL A 82 12.32 -16.30 10.26
C VAL A 82 13.04 -16.66 11.55
N SER A 83 13.13 -17.95 11.89
CA SER A 83 13.75 -18.40 13.13
C SER A 83 14.38 -19.78 13.01
N LEU A 84 15.40 -20.02 13.81
CA LEU A 84 16.03 -21.34 13.97
C LEU A 84 15.27 -22.25 14.94
N ASP A 85 14.42 -21.67 15.80
CA ASP A 85 13.55 -22.40 16.72
C ASP A 85 12.09 -22.25 16.30
N LYS A 86 11.45 -23.36 15.96
CA LYS A 86 10.05 -23.40 15.53
C LYS A 86 9.09 -22.80 16.56
N LYS A 87 9.20 -23.16 17.84
CA LYS A 87 8.29 -22.70 18.91
C LYS A 87 8.50 -21.21 19.20
N ARG A 88 9.73 -20.71 19.12
CA ARG A 88 10.04 -19.29 19.26
C ARG A 88 9.50 -18.48 18.08
N GLY A 89 9.73 -18.95 16.85
CA GLY A 89 9.21 -18.33 15.64
C GLY A 89 7.68 -18.24 15.64
N GLU A 90 6.99 -19.32 16.01
CA GLU A 90 5.52 -19.33 16.07
C GLU A 90 4.97 -18.35 17.12
N ARG A 91 5.61 -18.28 18.29
CA ARG A 91 5.24 -17.33 19.36
C ARG A 91 5.39 -15.88 18.91
N GLU A 92 6.52 -15.55 18.27
CA GLU A 92 6.75 -14.20 17.77
C GLU A 92 5.78 -13.87 16.62
N PHE A 93 5.52 -14.79 15.69
CA PHE A 93 4.53 -14.58 14.63
C PHE A 93 3.13 -14.29 15.20
N LYS A 94 2.67 -15.06 16.19
CA LYS A 94 1.41 -14.80 16.90
C LYS A 94 1.40 -13.43 17.59
N LYS A 95 2.53 -13.01 18.18
CA LYS A 95 2.68 -11.67 18.77
C LYS A 95 2.57 -10.57 17.71
N GLN A 96 3.20 -10.74 16.55
CA GLN A 96 3.11 -9.80 15.43
C GLN A 96 1.67 -9.69 14.88
N LEU A 97 0.95 -10.81 14.76
CA LEU A 97 -0.48 -10.78 14.37
C LEU A 97 -1.34 -10.02 15.40
N ARG A 98 -1.07 -10.18 16.70
CA ARG A 98 -1.77 -9.40 17.76
C ARG A 98 -1.43 -7.92 17.68
N ALA A 99 -0.16 -7.58 17.45
CA ALA A 99 0.28 -6.19 17.26
C ALA A 99 -0.40 -5.55 16.04
N SER A 100 -0.50 -6.29 14.92
CA SER A 100 -1.22 -5.84 13.73
C SER A 100 -2.69 -5.55 14.01
N LYS A 101 -3.39 -6.44 14.73
CA LYS A 101 -4.80 -6.20 15.14
C LYS A 101 -4.94 -4.91 15.96
N LYS A 102 -3.98 -4.63 16.86
CA LYS A 102 -3.95 -3.39 17.64
C LYS A 102 -3.72 -2.18 16.74
N ILE A 103 -2.77 -2.24 15.81
CA ILE A 103 -2.51 -1.17 14.82
C ILE A 103 -3.77 -0.90 14.00
N LYS A 104 -4.40 -1.94 13.45
CA LYS A 104 -5.65 -1.81 12.68
C LYS A 104 -6.75 -1.13 13.49
N ARG A 105 -6.94 -1.54 14.75
CA ARG A 105 -7.93 -0.92 15.66
C ARG A 105 -7.62 0.55 15.91
N ASP A 106 -6.39 0.88 16.29
CA ASP A 106 -5.96 2.25 16.60
C ASP A 106 -6.09 3.15 15.35
N SER A 107 -5.69 2.67 14.17
CA SER A 107 -5.84 3.38 12.89
C SER A 107 -7.31 3.60 12.50
N LEU A 108 -8.20 2.63 12.73
CA LEU A 108 -9.64 2.80 12.50
C LEU A 108 -10.25 3.84 13.46
N ILE A 109 -9.82 3.86 14.73
CA ILE A 109 -10.25 4.89 15.69
C ILE A 109 -9.80 6.26 15.22
N TYR A 110 -8.53 6.41 14.82
CA TYR A 110 -8.00 7.66 14.28
C TYR A 110 -8.73 8.11 13.02
N LEU A 111 -8.96 7.19 12.06
CA LEU A 111 -9.75 7.45 10.86
C LEU A 111 -11.13 8.01 11.22
N ASN A 112 -11.85 7.35 12.12
CA ASN A 112 -13.23 7.72 12.43
C ASN A 112 -13.35 8.99 13.27
N LYS A 113 -12.51 9.15 14.30
CA LYS A 113 -12.62 10.27 15.26
C LYS A 113 -11.89 11.52 14.79
N THR A 114 -10.82 11.37 14.01
CA THR A 114 -9.92 12.49 13.66
C THR A 114 -9.97 12.81 12.18
N LEU A 115 -9.84 11.81 11.31
CA LEU A 115 -9.71 12.04 9.87
C LEU A 115 -11.05 12.29 9.19
N LYS A 116 -12.09 11.49 9.47
CA LYS A 116 -13.43 11.65 8.87
C LYS A 116 -14.03 13.07 9.05
N PRO A 117 -13.91 13.74 10.21
CA PRO A 117 -14.34 15.14 10.33
C PRO A 117 -13.60 16.12 9.41
N PHE A 118 -12.32 15.87 9.10
CA PHE A 118 -11.58 16.64 8.12
C PHE A 118 -12.05 16.32 6.69
N LEU A 119 -12.17 15.03 6.35
CA LEU A 119 -12.60 14.55 5.04
C LEU A 119 -14.03 14.99 4.70
N SER A 120 -14.94 15.06 5.69
CA SER A 120 -16.31 15.53 5.49
C SER A 120 -16.39 17.01 5.10
N ARG A 121 -15.39 17.82 5.48
CA ARG A 121 -15.27 19.20 4.99
C ARG A 121 -14.64 19.25 3.60
N LEU A 122 -13.65 18.40 3.34
CA LEU A 122 -12.99 18.32 2.04
C LEU A 122 -13.96 17.93 0.92
N ILE A 123 -14.82 16.92 1.13
CA ILE A 123 -15.80 16.50 0.12
C ILE A 123 -16.83 17.59 -0.21
N LYS A 124 -17.07 18.55 0.69
CA LYS A 124 -17.98 19.68 0.42
C LYS A 124 -17.39 20.70 -0.56
N THR A 125 -16.08 20.66 -0.80
CA THR A 125 -15.45 21.50 -1.82
C THR A 125 -15.87 21.06 -3.21
N GLU A 126 -15.91 21.96 -4.19
CA GLU A 126 -16.15 21.63 -5.60
C GLU A 126 -15.06 20.74 -6.23
N LEU A 127 -13.90 20.64 -5.56
CA LEU A 127 -12.71 19.98 -6.07
C LEU A 127 -12.79 18.44 -6.01
N VAL A 128 -13.53 17.89 -5.04
CA VAL A 128 -13.54 16.45 -4.73
C VAL A 128 -14.93 15.87 -4.96
N GLU A 129 -14.99 14.78 -5.73
CA GLU A 129 -16.23 14.05 -6.05
C GLU A 129 -16.41 12.79 -5.20
N ALA A 130 -15.31 12.16 -4.77
CA ALA A 130 -15.37 11.05 -3.82
C ALA A 130 -14.08 10.90 -3.02
N ILE A 131 -14.21 10.27 -1.86
CA ILE A 131 -13.12 9.91 -0.95
C ILE A 131 -13.26 8.42 -0.62
N LEU A 132 -12.23 7.66 -0.96
CA LEU A 132 -12.17 6.21 -0.74
C LEU A 132 -11.07 5.90 0.27
N GLY A 133 -11.28 4.91 1.12
CA GLY A 133 -10.25 4.28 1.93
C GLY A 133 -9.82 2.96 1.30
N ARG A 134 -8.51 2.72 1.22
CA ARG A 134 -7.94 1.52 0.58
C ARG A 134 -6.74 0.95 1.36
N GLY A 135 -6.09 -0.08 0.80
CA GLY A 135 -4.86 -0.64 1.36
C GLY A 135 -5.08 -1.52 2.60
N ASP A 136 -4.04 -1.62 3.43
CA ASP A 136 -3.94 -2.61 4.51
C ASP A 136 -5.08 -2.50 5.55
N LEU A 137 -5.58 -1.28 5.73
CA LEU A 137 -6.63 -0.99 6.70
C LEU A 137 -7.98 -1.62 6.31
N PHE A 138 -8.28 -1.68 5.02
CA PHE A 138 -9.60 -2.08 4.52
C PHE A 138 -9.60 -3.45 3.84
N ASN A 139 -8.46 -3.93 3.35
CA ASN A 139 -8.34 -5.26 2.77
C ASN A 139 -8.30 -6.34 3.89
N PRO A 140 -9.21 -7.34 3.90
CA PRO A 140 -9.25 -8.37 4.92
C PRO A 140 -8.07 -9.34 4.85
N LYS A 141 -7.37 -9.43 3.70
CA LYS A 141 -6.19 -10.29 3.51
C LYS A 141 -4.89 -9.64 3.97
N ARG A 142 -4.93 -8.34 4.30
CA ARG A 142 -3.76 -7.55 4.65
C ARG A 142 -3.61 -7.39 6.14
N THR A 143 -2.36 -7.31 6.57
CA THR A 143 -1.95 -7.28 7.98
C THR A 143 -1.13 -6.01 8.23
N PRO A 144 -1.78 -4.90 8.64
CA PRO A 144 -1.08 -3.65 8.90
C PRO A 144 0.08 -3.82 9.87
N ASN A 145 1.21 -3.19 9.58
CA ASN A 145 2.41 -3.23 10.41
C ASN A 145 2.80 -1.82 10.87
N ALA A 146 3.94 -1.69 11.56
CA ALA A 146 4.38 -0.43 12.15
C ALA A 146 4.61 0.69 11.10
N TYR A 147 4.74 0.32 9.83
CA TYR A 147 4.96 1.22 8.70
C TYR A 147 3.75 1.31 7.77
N SER A 148 2.59 0.77 8.17
CA SER A 148 1.36 0.94 7.42
C SER A 148 0.76 2.33 7.70
N ASP A 149 0.52 3.06 6.63
CA ASP A 149 -0.20 4.31 6.55
C ASP A 149 -1.72 4.09 6.47
N ILE A 150 -2.47 5.20 6.41
CA ILE A 150 -3.90 5.19 6.11
C ILE A 150 -4.07 5.70 4.68
N ASP A 151 -4.22 4.78 3.72
CA ASP A 151 -4.40 5.12 2.31
C ASP A 151 -5.79 5.70 2.05
N ILE A 152 -5.83 6.95 1.59
CA ILE A 152 -7.04 7.69 1.22
C ILE A 152 -6.94 8.11 -0.24
N THR A 153 -7.85 7.63 -1.09
CA THR A 153 -7.95 8.09 -2.47
C THR A 153 -8.96 9.22 -2.60
N LEU A 154 -8.54 10.32 -3.21
CA LEU A 154 -9.36 11.48 -3.55
C LEU A 154 -9.65 11.46 -5.05
N LEU A 155 -10.93 11.29 -5.41
CA LEU A 155 -11.38 11.46 -6.79
C LEU A 155 -11.71 12.93 -7.01
N VAL A 156 -10.98 13.60 -7.91
CA VAL A 156 -11.06 15.05 -8.08
C VAL A 156 -11.66 15.45 -9.43
N ASN A 157 -12.33 16.61 -9.47
CA ASN A 157 -13.06 17.11 -10.63
C ASN A 157 -12.24 18.04 -11.54
N PHE A 158 -10.94 18.16 -11.31
CA PHE A 158 -10.02 18.93 -12.14
C PHE A 158 -8.98 18.00 -12.77
N LYS A 159 -8.42 18.39 -13.92
CA LYS A 159 -7.34 17.64 -14.60
C LYS A 159 -6.01 17.83 -13.91
N ASN A 160 -5.07 16.89 -14.08
CA ASN A 160 -3.74 17.00 -13.47
C ASN A 160 -2.93 18.23 -13.93
N THR A 161 -3.28 18.81 -15.08
CA THR A 161 -2.69 20.04 -15.62
C THR A 161 -3.22 21.31 -14.97
N ASP A 162 -4.31 21.25 -14.19
CA ASP A 162 -4.89 22.41 -13.51
C ASP A 162 -4.06 22.78 -12.27
N LYS A 163 -3.14 23.72 -12.43
CA LYS A 163 -2.28 24.19 -11.34
C LYS A 163 -3.06 24.92 -10.23
N ARG A 164 -4.15 25.61 -10.57
CA ARG A 164 -4.90 26.45 -9.62
C ARG A 164 -5.64 25.56 -8.64
N ASP A 165 -6.41 24.61 -9.14
CA ASP A 165 -7.22 23.73 -8.32
C ASP A 165 -6.38 22.70 -7.55
N LYS A 166 -5.26 22.24 -8.14
CA LYS A 166 -4.24 21.46 -7.41
C LYS A 166 -3.68 22.23 -6.22
N SER A 167 -3.38 23.52 -6.40
CA SER A 167 -2.86 24.37 -5.33
C SER A 167 -3.89 24.59 -4.23
N LYS A 168 -5.17 24.82 -4.59
CA LYS A 168 -6.27 24.90 -3.62
C LYS A 168 -6.41 23.61 -2.81
N LEU A 169 -6.40 22.45 -3.48
CA LEU A 169 -6.47 21.15 -2.81
C LEU A 169 -5.29 20.97 -1.85
N TYR A 170 -4.08 21.31 -2.27
CA TYR A 170 -2.88 21.22 -1.43
C TYR A 170 -2.97 22.11 -0.19
N MET A 171 -3.46 23.34 -0.34
CA MET A 171 -3.70 24.23 0.81
C MET A 171 -4.72 23.65 1.78
N PHE A 172 -5.72 22.93 1.29
CA PHE A 172 -6.67 22.22 2.13
C PHE A 172 -6.01 21.02 2.85
N LEU A 173 -5.27 20.19 2.13
CA LEU A 173 -4.58 19.01 2.67
C LEU A 173 -3.49 19.34 3.69
N LYS A 174 -2.85 20.51 3.59
CA LYS A 174 -1.94 21.01 4.63
C LYS A 174 -2.59 21.16 6.01
N LYS A 175 -3.92 21.25 6.06
CA LYS A 175 -4.70 21.32 7.30
C LYS A 175 -5.15 19.95 7.80
N SER A 176 -4.82 18.87 7.08
CA SER A 176 -5.10 17.50 7.53
C SER A 176 -4.40 17.21 8.86
N PRO A 177 -5.03 16.44 9.76
CA PRO A 177 -4.35 15.95 10.94
C PRO A 177 -3.25 14.93 10.54
N GLY A 178 -2.20 14.84 11.35
CA GLY A 178 -1.11 13.87 11.17
C GLY A 178 0.00 14.28 10.20
N LYS A 179 0.84 13.31 9.85
CA LYS A 179 1.87 13.43 8.80
C LYS A 179 1.20 13.14 7.46
N VAL A 180 1.37 14.03 6.48
CA VAL A 180 0.58 14.00 5.25
C VAL A 180 1.50 13.76 4.06
N TYR A 181 1.30 12.63 3.40
CA TYR A 181 1.88 12.33 2.10
C TYR A 181 0.82 12.52 1.03
N VAL A 182 1.23 13.01 -0.14
CA VAL A 182 0.35 13.16 -1.28
C VAL A 182 1.01 12.60 -2.51
N ASP A 183 0.26 11.74 -3.18
CA ASP A 183 0.63 11.09 -4.43
C ASP A 183 -0.36 11.50 -5.52
N TYR A 184 0.13 12.16 -6.57
CA TYR A 184 -0.67 12.29 -7.78
C TYR A 184 -0.48 11.05 -8.64
N TYR A 185 -1.59 10.42 -9.00
CA TYR A 185 -1.60 9.34 -9.95
C TYR A 185 -1.50 9.93 -11.36
N PHE A 186 -0.35 9.72 -12.00
CA PHE A 186 -0.18 10.05 -13.40
C PHE A 186 -0.66 8.87 -14.25
N LEU A 187 -1.83 9.01 -14.87
CA LEU A 187 -2.32 8.09 -15.89
C LEU A 187 -1.76 8.53 -17.25
N SER A 188 -0.48 8.27 -17.47
CA SER A 188 0.14 8.46 -18.80
C SER A 188 -0.15 7.26 -19.69
N THR A 189 -0.09 7.45 -21.02
CA THR A 189 -0.44 6.48 -22.08
C THR A 189 0.25 5.11 -22.01
N ASN A 190 1.15 4.86 -21.06
CA ASN A 190 1.79 3.56 -20.87
C ASN A 190 2.17 3.18 -19.42
N ARG A 191 2.06 4.07 -18.40
CA ARG A 191 2.59 3.77 -17.05
C ARG A 191 1.89 4.56 -15.93
N TYR A 192 1.76 3.89 -14.79
CA TYR A 192 1.52 4.49 -13.47
C TYR A 192 2.82 5.08 -12.95
N TYR A 193 2.82 6.37 -12.64
CA TYR A 193 3.89 6.98 -11.85
C TYR A 193 3.27 7.71 -10.67
N ASN A 194 3.86 7.52 -9.50
CA ASN A 194 3.54 8.26 -8.28
C ASN A 194 4.69 9.24 -8.03
N LYS A 195 4.36 10.49 -7.69
CA LYS A 195 5.34 11.44 -7.16
C LYS A 195 4.94 11.79 -5.74
N GLU A 196 5.39 10.95 -4.81
CA GLU A 196 5.14 11.14 -3.40
C GLU A 196 5.73 12.48 -2.96
N LYS A 197 4.88 13.32 -2.40
CA LYS A 197 5.27 14.61 -1.84
C LYS A 197 4.80 14.66 -0.40
N LEU A 198 5.76 14.68 0.52
CA LEU A 198 5.50 15.05 1.90
C LEU A 198 4.98 16.50 1.94
N LEU A 199 3.73 16.68 2.39
CA LEU A 199 3.10 18.01 2.50
C LEU A 199 3.12 18.56 3.92
N VAL A 200 3.04 17.68 4.92
CA VAL A 200 3.04 18.04 6.34
C VAL A 200 3.90 17.04 7.09
N ASP A 201 4.95 17.53 7.75
CA ASP A 201 5.77 16.73 8.65
C ASP A 201 5.43 17.07 10.10
N ARG A 202 4.44 16.35 10.66
CA ARG A 202 4.10 16.42 12.08
C ARG A 202 4.47 15.09 12.72
N LYS A 203 5.01 15.13 13.95
CA LYS A 203 5.17 13.93 14.78
C LYS A 203 3.79 13.36 15.09
N ALA A 204 3.35 12.40 14.27
CA ALA A 204 2.09 11.71 14.43
C ALA A 204 2.31 10.22 14.20
N ARG A 205 1.68 9.40 15.04
CA ARG A 205 1.76 7.94 14.95
C ARG A 205 1.06 7.38 13.72
N HIS A 206 0.12 8.12 13.15
CA HIS A 206 -0.63 7.76 11.95
C HIS A 206 -0.37 8.80 10.87
N ALA A 207 0.04 8.32 9.69
CA ALA A 207 0.24 9.14 8.50
C ALA A 207 -0.87 8.81 7.49
N PRO A 208 -1.85 9.69 7.25
CA PRO A 208 -2.67 9.57 6.06
C PRO A 208 -1.82 9.83 4.81
N SER A 209 -1.89 8.90 3.86
CA SER A 209 -1.41 9.11 2.50
C SER A 209 -2.60 9.39 1.59
N TYR A 210 -2.50 10.47 0.81
CA TYR A 210 -3.57 10.88 -0.10
C TYR A 210 -3.20 10.64 -1.56
N ASP A 211 -3.91 9.71 -2.18
CA ASP A 211 -3.80 9.41 -3.60
C ASP A 211 -4.80 10.24 -4.38
N ILE A 212 -4.32 11.12 -5.25
CA ILE A 212 -5.19 12.01 -6.01
C ILE A 212 -5.37 11.46 -7.43
N ILE A 213 -6.61 11.16 -7.79
CA ILE A 213 -7.02 10.67 -9.10
C ILE A 213 -7.97 11.68 -9.76
N PRO A 214 -7.49 12.43 -10.77
CA PRO A 214 -8.34 13.22 -11.66
C PRO A 214 -9.34 12.36 -12.44
N LEU A 215 -10.64 12.60 -12.26
CA LEU A 215 -11.67 11.82 -12.96
C LEU A 215 -11.66 12.04 -14.48
N GLY A 216 -11.33 13.26 -14.92
CA GLY A 216 -11.17 13.58 -16.35
C GLY A 216 -10.06 12.75 -16.99
N ASP A 217 -8.88 12.75 -16.36
CA ASP A 217 -7.71 12.02 -16.86
C ASP A 217 -7.95 10.49 -16.83
N PHE A 218 -8.63 9.99 -15.79
CA PHE A 218 -9.04 8.58 -15.73
C PHE A 218 -9.97 8.18 -16.88
N LYS A 219 -10.92 9.04 -17.24
CA LYS A 219 -11.83 8.78 -18.36
C LYS A 219 -11.07 8.69 -19.68
N GLU A 220 -10.20 9.67 -19.95
CA GLU A 220 -9.35 9.68 -21.16
C GLU A 220 -8.48 8.42 -21.23
N PHE A 221 -7.87 8.04 -20.11
CA PHE A 221 -7.10 6.82 -19.98
C PHE A 221 -7.94 5.57 -20.30
N LYS A 222 -9.11 5.41 -19.66
CA LYS A 222 -10.00 4.27 -19.89
C LYS A 222 -10.42 4.17 -21.37
N ASP A 223 -10.79 5.29 -21.98
CA ASP A 223 -11.30 5.33 -23.35
C ASP A 223 -10.19 4.98 -24.37
N PHE A 224 -8.97 5.51 -24.18
CA PHE A 224 -7.80 5.14 -24.96
C PHE A 224 -7.57 3.63 -24.96
N TYR A 225 -7.63 2.97 -23.81
CA TYR A 225 -7.33 1.54 -23.74
C TYR A 225 -8.48 0.62 -24.15
N LYS A 226 -9.73 1.03 -23.96
CA LYS A 226 -10.87 0.32 -24.55
C LYS A 226 -10.70 0.20 -26.06
N SER A 227 -10.21 1.25 -26.72
CA SER A 227 -9.90 1.21 -28.16
C SER A 227 -8.83 0.16 -28.55
N LYS A 228 -7.94 -0.19 -27.60
CA LYS A 228 -6.86 -1.18 -27.80
C LYS A 228 -7.22 -2.61 -27.40
N LYS A 229 -8.43 -2.86 -26.86
CA LYS A 229 -8.91 -4.18 -26.38
C LYS A 229 -7.96 -4.93 -25.42
N ARG A 230 -7.25 -4.22 -24.55
CA ARG A 230 -6.30 -4.82 -23.57
C ARG A 230 -6.76 -4.56 -22.13
N LYS A 231 -6.51 -5.53 -21.22
CA LYS A 231 -6.56 -5.28 -19.77
C LYS A 231 -5.34 -4.48 -19.36
N VAL A 232 -5.56 -3.41 -18.60
CA VAL A 232 -4.60 -2.31 -18.45
C VAL A 232 -4.15 -2.13 -17.02
N CYS A 233 -5.10 -2.19 -16.09
CA CYS A 233 -4.80 -1.99 -14.69
C CYS A 233 -4.30 -3.31 -14.09
N SER A 234 -3.32 -3.18 -13.20
CA SER A 234 -2.56 -4.28 -12.63
C SER A 234 -3.45 -5.18 -11.75
N LYS A 235 -2.92 -6.36 -11.36
CA LYS A 235 -3.60 -7.23 -10.41
C LYS A 235 -3.73 -6.57 -9.04
N TYR A 236 -2.73 -5.78 -8.64
CA TYR A 236 -2.82 -4.98 -7.40
C TYR A 236 -3.95 -3.96 -7.46
N GLU A 237 -4.15 -3.25 -8.57
CA GLU A 237 -5.25 -2.28 -8.70
C GLU A 237 -6.60 -2.98 -8.54
N TYR A 238 -6.75 -4.17 -9.11
CA TYR A 238 -7.94 -4.99 -8.86
C TYR A 238 -8.10 -5.33 -7.38
N GLU A 239 -7.06 -5.87 -6.73
CA GLU A 239 -7.11 -6.26 -5.32
C GLU A 239 -7.44 -5.07 -4.40
N THR A 240 -6.72 -3.96 -4.58
CA THR A 240 -6.88 -2.71 -3.84
C THR A 240 -8.30 -2.15 -3.98
N PHE A 241 -8.80 -1.98 -5.20
CA PHE A 241 -10.08 -1.33 -5.41
C PHE A 241 -11.28 -2.25 -5.24
N SER A 242 -11.10 -3.58 -5.32
CA SER A 242 -12.15 -4.55 -4.96
C SER A 242 -12.48 -4.56 -3.47
N THR A 243 -11.56 -4.08 -2.63
CA THR A 243 -11.73 -4.01 -1.16
C THR A 243 -11.84 -2.57 -0.64
N ALA A 244 -11.82 -1.57 -1.54
CA ALA A 244 -11.94 -0.18 -1.19
C ALA A 244 -13.28 0.13 -0.50
N LYS A 245 -13.25 1.02 0.48
CA LYS A 245 -14.44 1.53 1.17
C LYS A 245 -14.71 2.96 0.73
N ILE A 246 -15.93 3.24 0.28
CA ILE A 246 -16.37 4.62 0.06
C ILE A 246 -16.55 5.29 1.43
N LEU A 247 -15.77 6.33 1.70
CA LEU A 247 -15.87 7.10 2.93
C LEU A 247 -16.85 8.25 2.77
N PHE A 248 -16.77 8.97 1.64
CA PHE A 248 -17.69 10.03 1.24
C PHE A 248 -17.80 10.07 -0.29
N GLN A 249 -18.94 10.44 -0.85
CA GLN A 249 -19.08 10.65 -2.29
C GLN A 249 -20.23 11.59 -2.64
N LYS A 250 -20.12 12.22 -3.81
CA LYS A 250 -21.18 12.91 -4.53
C LYS A 250 -21.62 12.08 -5.72
N ASN A 251 -22.89 12.14 -6.09
CA ASN A 251 -23.42 11.61 -7.36
C ASN A 251 -22.96 10.18 -7.71
N LYS A 252 -22.73 9.32 -6.70
CA LYS A 252 -22.19 7.95 -6.86
C LYS A 252 -20.84 7.89 -7.62
N ALA A 253 -20.04 8.95 -7.57
CA ALA A 253 -18.78 9.04 -8.31
C ALA A 253 -17.78 7.95 -7.90
N GLY A 254 -17.72 7.61 -6.60
CA GLY A 254 -16.87 6.54 -6.08
C GLY A 254 -17.28 5.17 -6.60
N ASP A 255 -18.56 4.84 -6.51
CA ASP A 255 -19.12 3.58 -7.04
C ASP A 255 -18.84 3.42 -8.54
N LYS A 256 -19.10 4.50 -9.31
CA LYS A 256 -18.88 4.51 -10.75
C LYS A 256 -17.39 4.28 -11.08
N PHE A 257 -16.50 4.99 -10.40
CA PHE A 257 -15.06 4.85 -10.60
C PHE A 257 -14.58 3.42 -10.33
N ILE A 258 -14.92 2.84 -9.18
CA ILE A 258 -14.50 1.48 -8.80
C ILE A 258 -14.96 0.47 -9.85
N ARG A 259 -16.24 0.53 -10.25
CA ARG A 259 -16.78 -0.37 -11.28
C ARG A 259 -16.06 -0.22 -12.61
N GLU A 260 -15.80 1.01 -13.04
CA GLU A 260 -15.11 1.28 -14.30
C GLU A 260 -13.66 0.82 -14.27
N LEU A 261 -12.93 1.08 -13.18
CA LEU A 261 -11.55 0.62 -13.00
C LEU A 261 -11.48 -0.91 -13.03
N LEU A 262 -12.29 -1.59 -12.22
CA LEU A 262 -12.30 -3.06 -12.16
C LEU A 262 -12.66 -3.71 -13.50
N SER A 263 -13.43 -3.04 -14.36
CA SER A 263 -13.76 -3.53 -15.71
C SER A 263 -12.56 -3.58 -16.66
N ILE A 264 -11.53 -2.77 -16.40
CA ILE A 264 -10.30 -2.70 -17.19
C ILE A 264 -9.07 -3.30 -16.47
N SER A 265 -9.24 -3.78 -15.24
CA SER A 265 -8.18 -4.42 -14.44
C SER A 265 -8.02 -5.91 -14.75
N ARG A 266 -6.79 -6.41 -14.53
CA ARG A 266 -6.48 -7.84 -14.53
C ARG A 266 -6.99 -8.47 -13.22
N LYS A 267 -7.81 -9.52 -13.35
CA LYS A 267 -8.18 -10.33 -12.18
C LYS A 267 -6.92 -11.09 -11.69
N PRO A 268 -6.76 -11.27 -10.37
CA PRO A 268 -5.64 -12.02 -9.78
C PRO A 268 -5.44 -13.41 -10.37
#